data_AF-A0A938M442-F1
#
_entry.id   AF-A0A938M442-F1
#
_cell.length_a   1.000
_cell.length_b   1.000
_cell.length_c   1.000
_cell.angle_alpha   90.00
_cell.angle_beta   90.00
_cell.angle_gamma   90.00
#
_symmetry.space_group_name_H-M   'P 1'
#
loop_
_entity.id
_entity.type
_entity.pdbx_description
1 polymer ?
#
loop_
_entity_poly.entity_id
_entity_poly.type
_entity_poly.pdbx_seq_one_letter_code
_entity_poly.pdbx_strand_id
1 'polypeptide(L)' 'MVCATGALALAETFYVSPSGNDKAAGSEREPFATLGRAEEALKPGDTV' A
#
# COMPACT_ATOMS: atom_id res chain seq x y z
N MET A 1 -21.29 6.76 26.01
CA MET A 1 -19.91 6.25 26.19
C MET A 1 -19.48 5.71 24.83
N VAL A 2 -18.81 6.53 24.03
CA VAL A 2 -18.28 6.11 22.72
C VAL A 2 -16.94 5.45 23.00
N CYS A 3 -16.89 4.12 22.96
CA CYS A 3 -15.64 3.39 22.89
C CYS A 3 -15.15 3.54 21.45
N ALA A 4 -14.26 4.50 21.21
CA ALA A 4 -13.45 4.48 20.01
C ALA A 4 -12.54 3.23 20.11
N THR A 5 -12.99 2.13 19.52
CA THR A 5 -12.11 1.04 19.13
C THR A 5 -11.10 1.66 18.18
N GLY A 6 -9.89 1.92 18.67
CA GLY A 6 -8.77 2.33 17.84
C GLY A 6 -8.55 1.22 16.82
N ALA A 7 -9.03 1.43 15.60
CA ALA A 7 -8.58 0.63 14.47
C ALA A 7 -7.06 0.86 14.43
N LEU A 8 -6.28 -0.22 14.57
CA LEU A 8 -4.91 -0.21 14.09
C LEU A 8 -4.99 0.31 12.65
N ALA A 9 -4.52 1.54 12.43
CA ALA A 9 -4.21 1.97 11.08
C ALA A 9 -3.08 1.04 10.64
N LEU A 10 -3.44 -0.08 10.02
CA LEU A 10 -2.55 -0.90 9.22
C LEU A 10 -2.27 -0.05 7.97
N ALA A 11 -1.51 1.03 8.15
CA ALA A 11 -0.94 1.78 7.05
C ALA A 11 0.00 0.80 6.34
N GLU A 12 -0.48 0.19 5.27
CA GLU A 12 0.31 -0.75 4.51
C GLU A 12 1.32 0.06 3.69
N THR A 13 2.60 -0.31 3.78
CA THR A 13 3.66 0.34 2.99
C THR A 13 3.79 -0.42 1.69
N PHE A 14 3.44 0.25 0.60
CA PHE A 14 3.65 -0.26 -0.74
C PHE A 14 4.96 0.27 -1.31
N TYR A 15 5.60 -0.50 -2.18
CA TYR A 15 6.89 -0.15 -2.78
C TYR A 15 6.76 -0.07 -4.29
N VAL A 16 7.40 0.94 -4.90
CA VAL A 16 7.44 1.12 -6.36
C VAL A 16 8.88 1.13 -6.84
N SER A 17 9.15 0.38 -7.90
CA SER A 17 10.44 0.37 -8.59
C SER A 17 10.21 0.29 -10.10
N PRO A 18 10.97 1.03 -10.93
CA PRO A 18 10.89 0.91 -12.39
C PRO A 18 11.15 -0.50 -12.92
N SER A 19 11.83 -1.35 -12.15
CA SER A 19 12.07 -2.77 -12.47
C SER A 19 11.06 -3.73 -11.82
N GLY A 20 10.01 -3.21 -11.17
CA GLY A 20 8.96 -3.97 -10.50
C GLY A 20 7.95 -4.57 -11.47
N ASN A 21 6.81 -5.02 -10.92
CA ASN A 21 5.74 -5.64 -11.69
C ASN A 21 4.36 -5.22 -11.17
N ASP A 22 3.50 -4.67 -12.02
CA ASP A 22 2.15 -4.23 -11.62
C ASP A 22 1.18 -5.38 -11.30
N LYS A 23 1.57 -6.63 -11.57
CA LYS A 23 0.86 -7.84 -11.11
C LYS A 23 1.34 -8.35 -9.75
N ALA A 24 2.38 -7.75 -9.17
CA ALA A 24 2.90 -8.13 -7.87
C ALA A 24 1.99 -7.66 -6.71
N ALA A 25 2.34 -8.05 -5.49
CA ALA A 25 1.63 -7.61 -4.29
C ALA A 25 2.01 -6.18 -3.83
N GLY A 26 3.08 -5.58 -4.36
CA GLY A 26 3.54 -4.25 -3.95
C GLY A 26 4.38 -4.24 -2.67
N SER A 27 4.95 -5.37 -2.29
CA SER A 27 5.84 -5.50 -1.14
C SER A 27 7.28 -5.09 -1.49
N GLU A 28 8.15 -4.91 -0.50
CA GLU A 28 9.56 -4.59 -0.73
C GLU A 28 10.28 -5.61 -1.65
N ARG A 29 9.90 -6.90 -1.57
CA ARG A 29 10.46 -7.97 -2.43
C ARG A 29 9.81 -8.04 -3.81
N GLU A 30 8.57 -7.57 -3.92
CA GLU A 30 7.80 -7.59 -5.15
C GLU A 30 7.10 -6.24 -5.35
N PRO A 31 7.87 -5.17 -5.66
CA PRO A 31 7.31 -3.83 -5.80
C PRO A 31 6.48 -3.70 -7.06
N PHE A 32 5.56 -2.74 -7.07
CA PHE A 32 4.85 -2.35 -8.29
C PHE A 32 5.81 -1.69 -9.28
N ALA A 33 5.48 -1.75 -10.57
CA ALA A 33 6.26 -1.09 -11.61
C ALA A 33 5.89 0.41 -11.73
N THR A 34 4.63 0.75 -11.46
CA THR A 34 4.09 2.09 -11.66
C THR A 34 3.40 2.65 -10.41
N LEU A 35 3.44 3.98 -10.27
CA LEU A 35 2.70 4.69 -9.22
C LEU A 35 1.18 4.53 -9.39
N GLY A 36 0.68 4.52 -10.64
CA GLY A 36 -0.76 4.34 -10.89
C GLY A 36 -1.30 3.02 -10.35
N ARG A 37 -0.53 1.92 -10.47
CA ARG A 37 -0.91 0.65 -9.85
C ARG A 37 -0.90 0.72 -8.33
N ALA A 38 0.06 1.42 -7.75
CA ALA A 38 0.12 1.60 -6.31
C ALA A 38 -1.08 2.43 -5.79
N GLU A 39 -1.46 3.51 -6.48
CA GLU A 39 -2.62 4.34 -6.16
C GLU A 39 -3.94 3.55 -6.16
N GLU A 40 -4.10 2.58 -7.07
CA GLU A 40 -5.25 1.68 -7.07
C GLU A 40 -5.27 0.70 -5.89
N ALA A 41 -4.10 0.38 -5.32
CA ALA A 41 -3.96 -0.53 -4.19
C ALA A 41 -4.10 0.18 -2.83
N LEU A 42 -3.75 1.48 -2.78
CA LEU A 42 -3.80 2.31 -1.58
C LEU A 42 -5.23 2.48 -1.06
N LYS A 43 -5.37 2.39 0.26
CA LYS A 43 -6.54 2.82 1.02
C LYS A 43 -6.20 4.07 1.83
N PRO A 44 -7.22 4.83 2.29
CA PRO A 44 -6.97 5.98 3.16
C PRO A 44 -6.17 5.58 4.40
N GLY A 45 -4.97 6.16 4.55
CA GLY A 45 -4.03 5.86 5.63
C GLY A 45 -2.79 5.06 5.21
N ASP A 46 -2.76 4.51 4.00
CA ASP A 46 -1.59 3.78 3.46
C ASP A 46 -0.52 4.73 2.91
N THR A 47 0.69 4.21 2.67
CA THR A 47 1.83 4.97 2.12
C THR A 47 2.50 4.19 0.99
N VAL A 48 3.06 4.91 0.01
CA VAL A 48 3.82 4.35 -1.13
C VAL A 48 5.22 4.97 -1.21
#